data_AF-A0A397FFJ9-F1
#
_entry.id   AF-A0A397FFJ9-F1
#
_cell.length_a   1.000
_cell.length_b   1.000
_cell.length_c   1.000
_cell.angle_alpha   90.00
_cell.angle_beta   90.00
_cell.angle_gamma   90.00
#
_symmetry.space_group_name_H-M   'P 1'
#
loop_
_entity.id
_entity.type
_entity.pdbx_description
1 polymer ?
#
loop_
_entity_poly.entity_id
_entity_poly.type
_entity_poly.pdbx_seq_one_letter_code
_entity_poly.pdbx_strand_id
1 'polypeptide(L)'
;MSIQPPPVPTTSTATYVFDPWMTGGVSGSIITDVGAVSTSIKADLDLTDADWAALTAFDGNCTSVAVTDFAWHIHTQWNNNENHSSGLTNDCAIANTANHFDPNFACGPNSDNIKSPQCANKTYGCNATLYANNPDVCEKGDLSGKLGKMKAVNGKIAATWIDKGNYPTV
;
A
#
# COMPACT_ATOMS: atom_id res chain seq x y z
N MET A 1 18.99 34.75 -16.36
CA MET A 1 17.74 34.08 -15.96
C MET A 1 17.68 32.75 -16.69
N SER A 2 17.90 31.64 -15.99
CA SER A 2 17.62 30.31 -16.53
C SER A 2 16.26 29.90 -15.98
N ILE A 3 15.26 29.86 -16.85
CA ILE A 3 13.99 29.22 -16.56
C ILE A 3 14.22 27.73 -16.76
N GLN A 4 14.48 27.02 -15.67
CA GLN A 4 14.47 25.56 -15.70
C GLN A 4 13.05 25.15 -16.14
N PRO A 5 12.89 24.33 -17.20
CA PRO A 5 11.57 23.85 -17.57
C PRO A 5 10.95 23.12 -16.37
N PRO A 6 9.62 23.21 -16.17
CA PRO A 6 8.96 22.48 -15.10
C PRO A 6 9.34 20.99 -15.21
N PRO A 7 9.61 20.29 -14.09
CA PRO A 7 9.94 18.89 -14.14
C PRO A 7 8.89 18.15 -14.97
N VAL A 8 9.35 17.44 -16.01
CA VAL A 8 8.47 16.59 -16.83
C VAL A 8 7.86 15.58 -15.87
N PRO A 9 6.52 15.45 -15.82
CA PRO A 9 5.89 14.49 -14.94
C PRO A 9 6.42 13.09 -15.24
N THR A 10 6.98 12.42 -14.25
CA THR A 10 7.51 11.07 -14.39
C THR A 10 6.33 10.11 -14.55
N THR A 11 6.09 9.67 -15.78
CA THR A 11 5.15 8.59 -16.04
C THR A 11 5.86 7.26 -15.90
N SER A 12 5.32 6.36 -15.07
CA SER A 12 5.89 5.03 -14.87
C SER A 12 4.78 4.01 -14.64
N THR A 13 5.03 2.78 -15.09
CA THR A 13 4.16 1.64 -14.79
C THR A 13 4.94 0.67 -13.91
N ALA A 14 4.33 0.23 -12.80
CA ALA A 14 4.84 -0.86 -11.98
C ALA A 14 3.81 -2.00 -11.91
N THR A 15 4.29 -3.23 -11.85
CA THR A 15 3.46 -4.41 -11.65
C THR A 15 3.96 -5.18 -10.43
N TYR A 16 3.09 -5.31 -9.44
CA TYR A 16 3.31 -6.10 -8.24
C TYR A 16 2.63 -7.45 -8.44
N VAL A 17 3.41 -8.52 -8.62
CA VAL A 17 2.90 -9.86 -8.89
C VAL A 17 2.85 -10.65 -7.59
N PHE A 18 1.72 -11.32 -7.36
CA PHE A 18 1.51 -12.25 -6.25
C PHE A 18 1.65 -13.67 -6.77
N ASP A 19 2.80 -14.30 -6.50
CA ASP A 19 3.04 -15.70 -6.85
C ASP A 19 2.40 -16.62 -5.80
N PRO A 20 1.38 -17.43 -6.15
CA PRO A 20 0.67 -18.29 -5.19
C PRO A 20 1.58 -19.26 -4.43
N TRP A 21 2.74 -19.64 -4.98
CA TRP A 21 3.71 -20.48 -4.26
C TRP A 21 4.37 -19.76 -3.08
N MET A 22 4.49 -18.43 -3.16
CA MET A 22 5.17 -17.60 -2.17
C MET A 22 4.18 -16.91 -1.20
N THR A 23 2.94 -16.72 -1.64
CA THR A 23 1.90 -15.95 -0.93
C THR A 23 0.85 -16.82 -0.24
N GLY A 24 1.13 -18.12 -0.09
CA GLY A 24 0.18 -19.09 0.47
C GLY A 24 -1.12 -19.13 -0.32
N GLY A 25 -1.05 -19.17 -1.66
CA GLY A 25 -2.20 -19.34 -2.54
C GLY A 25 -2.85 -18.06 -3.07
N VAL A 26 -2.47 -16.88 -2.59
CA VAL A 26 -2.95 -15.61 -3.19
C VAL A 26 -2.28 -15.39 -4.54
N SER A 27 -3.04 -15.27 -5.62
CA SER A 27 -2.47 -15.05 -6.96
C SER A 27 -2.97 -13.78 -7.61
N GLY A 28 -2.24 -13.29 -8.61
CA GLY A 28 -2.66 -12.16 -9.43
C GLY A 28 -1.69 -10.99 -9.38
N SER A 29 -2.21 -9.78 -9.59
CA SER A 29 -1.36 -8.59 -9.61
C SER A 29 -2.06 -7.31 -9.18
N ILE A 30 -1.23 -6.35 -8.76
CA ILE A 30 -1.59 -4.95 -8.69
C ILE A 30 -0.73 -4.21 -9.71
N ILE A 31 -1.36 -3.42 -10.58
CA ILE A 31 -0.67 -2.60 -11.58
C ILE A 31 -0.90 -1.14 -11.22
N THR A 32 0.18 -0.35 -11.23
CA THR A 32 0.10 1.09 -11.02
C THR A 32 0.63 1.81 -12.25
N ASP A 33 -0.18 2.71 -12.79
CA ASP A 33 0.15 3.57 -13.91
C ASP A 33 0.19 5.00 -13.40
N VAL A 34 1.39 5.47 -13.06
CA VAL A 34 1.65 6.84 -12.62
C VAL A 34 1.57 7.74 -13.84
N GLY A 35 0.55 8.60 -13.86
CA GLY A 35 0.39 9.66 -14.84
C GLY A 35 0.84 11.02 -14.29
N ALA A 36 0.81 12.02 -15.16
CA ALA A 36 1.22 13.39 -14.81
C ALA A 36 0.37 14.05 -13.69
N VAL A 37 -0.89 13.66 -13.59
CA VAL A 37 -1.89 14.28 -12.69
C VAL A 37 -2.55 13.29 -11.75
N SER A 38 -2.39 11.99 -12.01
CA SER A 38 -3.01 10.94 -11.23
C SER A 38 -2.34 9.60 -11.48
N THR A 39 -2.39 8.72 -10.50
CA THR A 39 -2.01 7.32 -10.62
C THR A 39 -3.26 6.44 -10.69
N SER A 40 -3.35 5.62 -11.74
CA SER A 40 -4.31 4.52 -11.78
C SER A 40 -3.74 3.33 -11.05
N ILE A 41 -4.52 2.70 -10.18
CA ILE A 41 -4.14 1.51 -9.43
C ILE A 41 -5.19 0.45 -9.71
N LYS A 42 -4.80 -0.65 -10.34
CA LYS A 42 -5.69 -1.76 -10.66
C LYS A 42 -5.26 -3.00 -9.89
N ALA A 43 -6.16 -3.57 -9.09
CA ALA A 43 -5.96 -4.87 -8.46
C ALA A 43 -6.82 -5.93 -9.16
N ASP A 44 -6.20 -7.07 -9.43
CA ASP A 44 -6.85 -8.31 -9.85
C ASP A 44 -6.18 -9.45 -9.09
N LEU A 45 -6.76 -9.81 -7.95
CA LEU A 45 -6.22 -10.78 -7.01
C LEU A 45 -7.24 -11.89 -6.74
N ASP A 46 -6.74 -13.12 -6.69
CA ASP A 46 -7.47 -14.32 -6.33
C ASP A 46 -7.00 -14.82 -4.95
N LEU A 47 -7.94 -14.95 -4.02
CA LEU A 47 -7.74 -15.34 -2.64
C LEU A 47 -8.42 -16.69 -2.34
N THR A 48 -8.97 -17.37 -3.35
CA THR A 48 -9.76 -18.60 -3.14
C THR A 48 -8.95 -19.72 -2.51
N ASP A 49 -7.64 -19.76 -2.81
CA ASP A 49 -6.71 -20.76 -2.30
C ASP A 49 -5.81 -20.20 -1.17
N ALA A 50 -6.14 -19.01 -0.64
CA ALA A 50 -5.34 -18.39 0.42
C ALA A 50 -5.29 -19.26 1.68
N ASP A 51 -4.10 -19.41 2.27
CA ASP A 51 -3.88 -20.11 3.54
C ASP A 51 -4.35 -19.24 4.72
N TRP A 52 -5.67 -19.21 4.90
CA TRP A 52 -6.31 -18.49 6.00
C TRP A 52 -5.87 -19.00 7.37
N ALA A 53 -5.50 -20.27 7.49
CA ALA A 53 -5.02 -20.82 8.75
C ALA A 53 -3.66 -20.23 9.14
N ALA A 54 -2.71 -20.17 8.20
CA ALA A 54 -1.43 -19.53 8.42
C ALA A 54 -1.57 -18.03 8.72
N LEU A 55 -2.44 -17.32 7.99
CA LEU A 55 -2.72 -15.90 8.21
C LEU A 55 -3.32 -15.62 9.60
N THR A 56 -4.34 -16.37 10.01
CA THR A 56 -4.95 -16.27 11.34
C THR A 56 -3.98 -16.63 12.47
N ALA A 57 -3.07 -17.59 12.24
CA ALA A 57 -2.05 -17.93 13.22
C ALA A 57 -0.96 -16.85 13.36
N PHE A 58 -0.67 -16.13 12.28
CA PHE A 58 0.35 -15.08 12.26
C PHE A 58 -0.13 -13.75 12.84
N ASP A 59 -1.33 -13.30 12.47
CA ASP A 59 -1.91 -12.05 12.95
C ASP A 59 -3.12 -12.33 13.86
N GLY A 60 -2.96 -12.06 15.15
CA GLY A 60 -4.03 -12.21 16.15
C GLY A 60 -5.25 -11.33 15.90
N ASN A 61 -5.16 -10.31 15.02
CA ASN A 61 -6.31 -9.52 14.59
C ASN A 61 -7.15 -10.25 13.52
N CYS A 62 -6.57 -11.22 12.80
CA CYS A 62 -7.23 -12.03 11.79
C CYS A 62 -8.05 -13.17 12.42
N THR A 63 -9.06 -12.82 13.21
CA THR A 63 -9.89 -13.78 13.98
C THR A 63 -10.98 -14.48 13.17
N SER A 64 -11.22 -14.05 11.92
CA SER A 64 -12.24 -14.60 11.03
C SER A 64 -11.60 -15.28 9.82
N VAL A 65 -12.10 -16.47 9.47
CA VAL A 65 -11.72 -17.19 8.24
C VAL A 65 -12.35 -16.59 6.96
N ALA A 66 -13.16 -15.54 7.10
CA ALA A 66 -13.84 -14.86 6.00
C ALA A 66 -13.45 -13.37 5.95
N VAL A 67 -12.16 -13.08 5.91
CA VAL A 67 -11.66 -11.71 5.73
C VAL A 67 -12.06 -11.23 4.34
N THR A 68 -12.88 -10.17 4.29
CA THR A 68 -13.34 -9.57 3.03
C THR A 68 -12.85 -8.15 2.84
N ASP A 69 -12.18 -7.59 3.86
CA ASP A 69 -11.73 -6.21 3.90
C ASP A 69 -10.23 -6.15 4.21
N PHE A 70 -9.44 -5.60 3.28
CA PHE A 70 -7.98 -5.54 3.40
C PHE A 70 -7.52 -4.09 3.41
N ALA A 71 -6.86 -3.70 4.50
CA ALA A 71 -6.03 -2.50 4.50
C ALA A 71 -4.79 -2.77 3.63
N TRP A 72 -4.28 -1.74 2.97
CA TRP A 72 -3.23 -1.87 1.98
C TRP A 72 -2.42 -0.59 1.95
N HIS A 73 -1.10 -0.74 1.94
CA HIS A 73 -0.16 0.34 2.11
C HIS A 73 1.13 0.07 1.32
N ILE A 74 1.87 1.13 0.99
CA ILE A 74 3.23 1.03 0.46
C ILE A 74 4.20 1.20 1.62
N HIS A 75 5.08 0.22 1.77
CA HIS A 75 6.15 0.20 2.75
C HIS A 75 7.47 0.71 2.16
N THR A 76 8.44 1.03 3.01
CA THR A 76 9.69 1.69 2.57
C THR A 76 10.74 0.76 2.00
N GLN A 77 10.63 -0.56 2.24
CA GLN A 77 11.62 -1.53 1.79
C GLN A 77 11.01 -2.90 1.52
N TRP A 78 11.82 -3.77 0.90
CA TRP A 78 11.58 -5.18 0.74
C TRP A 78 12.91 -5.92 0.88
N ASN A 79 13.19 -6.44 2.08
CA ASN A 79 14.44 -7.11 2.42
C ASN A 79 14.30 -8.64 2.43
N ASN A 80 13.47 -9.19 1.54
CA ASN A 80 13.48 -10.62 1.25
C ASN A 80 14.52 -10.92 0.16
N ASN A 81 14.87 -12.19 -0.04
CA ASN A 81 15.80 -12.60 -1.09
C ASN A 81 15.36 -12.03 -2.45
N GLU A 82 16.30 -11.61 -3.31
CA GLU A 82 16.04 -10.96 -4.60
C GLU A 82 15.12 -11.78 -5.53
N ASN A 83 15.06 -13.09 -5.34
CA ASN A 83 14.18 -13.99 -6.08
C ASN A 83 12.72 -14.01 -5.57
N HIS A 84 12.40 -13.28 -4.50
CA HIS A 84 11.06 -13.21 -3.91
C HIS A 84 10.42 -11.88 -4.29
N SER A 85 9.55 -11.88 -5.30
CA SER A 85 8.75 -10.68 -5.66
C SER A 85 7.48 -10.52 -4.82
N SER A 86 7.14 -11.53 -4.03
CA SER A 86 5.99 -11.59 -3.13
C SER A 86 6.29 -12.55 -1.97
N GLY A 87 5.45 -12.55 -0.92
CA GLY A 87 5.64 -13.42 0.24
C GLY A 87 4.42 -13.50 1.15
N LEU A 88 4.56 -14.20 2.27
CA LEU A 88 3.53 -14.40 3.29
C LEU A 88 4.11 -14.28 4.70
N THR A 89 3.29 -13.89 5.68
CA THR A 89 3.65 -13.88 7.12
C THR A 89 4.93 -13.09 7.42
N ASN A 90 6.01 -13.75 7.83
CA ASN A 90 7.30 -13.16 8.16
C ASN A 90 7.93 -12.39 6.99
N ASP A 91 7.68 -12.78 5.74
CA ASP A 91 8.16 -12.03 4.58
C ASP A 91 7.59 -10.60 4.57
N CYS A 92 6.38 -10.42 5.12
CA CYS A 92 5.70 -9.13 5.22
C CYS A 92 5.97 -8.40 6.54
N ALA A 93 6.68 -9.01 7.49
CA ALA A 93 6.93 -8.43 8.81
C ALA A 93 7.81 -7.17 8.72
N ILE A 94 7.74 -6.33 9.76
CA ILE A 94 8.47 -5.05 9.85
C ILE A 94 9.97 -5.18 9.63
N ALA A 95 10.59 -6.32 9.94
CA ALA A 95 12.01 -6.56 9.67
C ALA A 95 12.33 -6.56 8.16
N ASN A 96 11.37 -6.98 7.34
CA ASN A 96 11.52 -7.12 5.90
C ASN A 96 10.89 -5.96 5.13
N THR A 97 9.77 -5.42 5.61
CA THR A 97 9.03 -4.33 4.93
C THR A 97 9.28 -2.95 5.54
N ALA A 98 9.73 -2.88 6.80
CA ALA A 98 9.73 -1.67 7.62
C ALA A 98 8.35 -0.98 7.67
N ASN A 99 8.36 0.33 7.91
CA ASN A 99 7.16 1.12 8.16
C ASN A 99 6.50 1.61 6.86
N HIS A 100 5.34 2.26 6.98
CA HIS A 100 4.67 2.91 5.86
C HIS A 100 5.50 4.07 5.31
N PHE A 101 5.50 4.22 3.99
CA PHE A 101 6.23 5.30 3.33
C PHE A 101 5.55 6.67 3.57
N ASP A 102 6.17 7.51 4.39
CA ASP A 102 5.65 8.82 4.80
C ASP A 102 6.72 9.93 4.73
N PRO A 103 7.23 10.28 3.53
CA PRO A 103 8.25 11.31 3.37
C PRO A 103 7.76 12.73 3.72
N ASN A 104 6.45 12.92 3.84
CA ASN A 104 5.82 14.22 4.11
C ASN A 104 5.43 14.40 5.58
N PHE A 105 5.75 13.44 6.45
CA PHE A 105 5.46 13.50 7.89
C PHE A 105 3.96 13.69 8.15
N ALA A 106 3.09 12.92 7.50
CA ALA A 106 1.68 12.84 7.89
C ALA A 106 1.52 12.21 9.28
N CYS A 107 2.48 11.37 9.69
CA CYS A 107 2.69 10.88 11.05
C CYS A 107 1.58 9.94 11.55
N GLY A 108 1.15 8.99 10.74
CA GLY A 108 0.33 7.88 11.21
C GLY A 108 1.11 6.94 12.15
N PRO A 109 0.40 6.05 12.86
CA PRO A 109 1.00 5.19 13.87
C PRO A 109 2.14 4.30 13.36
N ASN A 110 2.12 3.97 12.06
CA ASN A 110 3.11 3.13 11.39
C ASN A 110 3.98 3.92 10.39
N SER A 111 4.01 5.25 10.48
CA SER A 111 4.87 6.12 9.67
C SER A 111 6.35 5.73 9.82
N ASP A 112 7.12 5.73 8.72
CA ASP A 112 8.59 5.60 8.76
C ASP A 112 9.26 6.76 9.50
N ASN A 113 8.54 7.87 9.65
CA ASN A 113 8.97 9.06 10.36
C ASN A 113 8.35 9.22 11.75
N ILE A 114 7.65 8.22 12.29
CA ILE A 114 6.93 8.33 13.58
C ILE A 114 7.80 8.79 14.76
N LYS A 115 9.11 8.48 14.74
CA LYS A 115 10.07 8.89 15.78
C LYS A 115 10.65 10.30 15.58
N SER A 116 10.33 10.96 14.47
CA SER A 116 10.76 12.32 14.18
C SER A 116 10.10 13.31 15.14
N PRO A 117 10.82 14.36 15.61
CA PRO A 117 10.20 15.46 16.35
C PRO A 117 9.02 16.12 15.62
N GLN A 118 8.99 16.03 14.28
CA GLN A 118 7.88 16.55 13.47
C GLN A 118 6.55 15.80 13.70
N CYS A 119 6.60 14.59 14.23
CA CYS A 119 5.44 13.76 14.53
C CYS A 119 4.94 13.86 15.98
N ALA A 120 5.72 14.46 16.89
CA ALA A 120 5.45 14.41 18.33
C ALA A 120 4.07 14.94 18.76
N ASN A 121 3.47 15.85 17.98
CA ASN A 121 2.16 16.46 18.30
C ASN A 121 1.17 16.41 17.11
N LYS A 122 1.40 15.53 16.14
CA LYS A 122 0.45 15.37 15.02
C LYS A 122 -0.63 14.37 15.37
N THR A 123 -1.86 14.69 14.98
CA THR A 123 -2.97 13.74 15.00
C THR A 123 -3.18 13.23 13.59
N TYR A 124 -3.01 11.93 13.41
CA TYR A 124 -3.27 11.28 12.14
C TYR A 124 -4.77 10.94 12.03
N GLY A 125 -5.37 11.30 10.91
CA GLY A 125 -6.79 11.11 10.67
C GLY A 125 -7.12 10.81 9.21
N CYS A 126 -6.16 10.23 8.46
CA CYS A 126 -6.33 9.99 7.04
C CYS A 126 -7.64 9.26 6.73
N ASN A 127 -8.40 9.85 5.82
CA ASN A 127 -9.60 9.27 5.22
C ASN A 127 -9.84 9.96 3.87
N ALA A 128 -10.65 9.34 3.02
CA ALA A 128 -10.92 9.83 1.67
C ALA A 128 -11.42 11.29 1.63
N THR A 129 -12.24 11.73 2.61
CA THR A 129 -12.77 13.10 2.66
C THR A 129 -11.68 14.12 2.97
N LEU A 130 -10.85 13.86 3.99
CA LEU A 130 -9.74 14.76 4.31
C LEU A 130 -8.69 14.76 3.21
N TYR A 131 -8.39 13.58 2.64
CA TYR A 131 -7.46 13.43 1.55
C TYR A 131 -7.84 14.24 0.30
N ALA A 132 -9.13 14.20 -0.09
CA ALA A 132 -9.63 14.96 -1.23
C ALA A 132 -9.49 16.48 -1.06
N ASN A 133 -9.50 16.98 0.19
CA ASN A 133 -9.32 18.40 0.49
C ASN A 133 -7.85 18.80 0.62
N ASN A 134 -7.03 17.94 1.20
CA ASN A 134 -5.61 18.17 1.42
C ASN A 134 -4.84 16.83 1.36
N PRO A 135 -4.13 16.53 0.25
CA PRO A 135 -3.39 15.28 0.11
C PRO A 135 -2.28 15.03 1.14
N ASP A 136 -1.78 16.07 1.82
CA ASP A 136 -0.69 15.95 2.81
C ASP A 136 -1.16 15.50 4.20
N VAL A 137 -2.47 15.32 4.41
CA VAL A 137 -3.01 14.78 5.68
C VAL A 137 -2.87 13.26 5.78
N CYS A 138 -2.52 12.61 4.68
CA CYS A 138 -2.35 11.17 4.58
C CYS A 138 -0.88 10.84 4.31
N GLU A 139 -0.41 9.74 4.91
CA GLU A 139 0.87 9.17 4.51
C GLU A 139 0.81 8.83 3.02
N LYS A 140 1.89 9.09 2.27
CA LYS A 140 1.91 8.76 0.84
C LYS A 140 1.63 7.27 0.63
N GLY A 141 2.14 6.43 1.53
CA GLY A 141 1.93 4.99 1.53
C GLY A 141 0.55 4.53 2.00
N ASP A 142 -0.28 5.36 2.65
CA ASP A 142 -1.58 4.91 3.18
C ASP A 142 -2.69 4.93 2.11
N LEU A 143 -2.68 3.93 1.23
CA LEU A 143 -3.65 3.83 0.14
C LEU A 143 -5.05 3.48 0.65
N SER A 144 -5.16 2.68 1.71
CA SER A 144 -6.45 2.33 2.28
C SER A 144 -7.17 3.51 2.95
N GLY A 145 -6.45 4.40 3.63
CA GLY A 145 -6.99 5.64 4.18
C GLY A 145 -7.41 6.61 3.07
N LYS A 146 -6.58 6.74 2.02
CA LYS A 146 -6.85 7.64 0.88
C LYS A 146 -8.01 7.19 0.00
N LEU A 147 -8.06 5.90 -0.33
CA LEU A 147 -8.87 5.35 -1.44
C LEU A 147 -9.88 4.29 -0.97
N GLY A 148 -9.86 3.92 0.31
CA GLY A 148 -10.66 2.85 0.89
C GLY A 148 -9.94 1.50 0.87
N LYS A 149 -10.41 0.58 1.73
CA LYS A 149 -9.90 -0.80 1.80
C LYS A 149 -10.20 -1.57 0.50
N MET A 150 -9.33 -2.53 0.16
CA MET A 150 -9.67 -3.52 -0.85
C MET A 150 -10.78 -4.43 -0.34
N LYS A 151 -11.73 -4.74 -1.23
CA LYS A 151 -12.90 -5.56 -0.92
C LYS A 151 -12.83 -6.85 -1.71
N ALA A 152 -12.85 -7.99 -1.02
CA ALA A 152 -12.96 -9.29 -1.67
C ALA A 152 -14.43 -9.71 -1.78
N VAL A 153 -14.85 -10.10 -2.98
CA VAL A 153 -16.16 -10.67 -3.27
C VAL A 153 -15.95 -12.07 -3.84
N ASN A 154 -16.50 -13.08 -3.18
CA ASN A 154 -16.31 -14.50 -3.54
C ASN A 154 -14.82 -14.89 -3.70
N GLY A 155 -13.98 -14.43 -2.78
CA GLY A 155 -12.55 -14.70 -2.80
C GLY A 155 -11.74 -13.92 -3.83
N LYS A 156 -12.33 -12.92 -4.52
CA LYS A 156 -11.62 -12.13 -5.54
C LYS A 156 -11.63 -10.64 -5.21
N ILE A 157 -10.51 -9.97 -5.43
CA ILE A 157 -10.40 -8.51 -5.44
C ILE A 157 -10.20 -8.08 -6.89
N ALA A 158 -11.19 -7.43 -7.47
CA ALA A 158 -11.11 -6.86 -8.81
C ALA A 158 -11.61 -5.40 -8.75
N ALA A 159 -10.68 -4.45 -8.72
CA ALA A 159 -11.01 -3.05 -8.51
C ALA A 159 -9.97 -2.11 -9.15
N THR A 160 -10.40 -0.86 -9.37
CA THR A 160 -9.53 0.21 -9.86
C THR A 160 -9.76 1.46 -9.04
N TRP A 161 -8.67 2.08 -8.60
CA TRP A 161 -8.66 3.34 -7.87
C TRP A 161 -7.84 4.38 -8.62
N ILE A 162 -8.14 5.65 -8.37
CA ILE A 162 -7.41 6.78 -8.94
C ILE A 162 -6.92 7.66 -7.79
N ASP A 163 -5.61 7.70 -7.57
CA ASP A 163 -4.95 8.65 -6.67
C ASP A 163 -4.62 9.92 -7.45
N LYS A 164 -5.18 11.08 -7.08
CA LYS A 164 -4.99 12.36 -7.80
C LYS A 164 -4.02 13.31 -7.11
N GLY A 165 -3.43 12.92 -5.99
CA GLY A 165 -2.78 13.87 -5.09
C GLY A 165 -1.35 13.51 -4.74
N ASN A 166 -1.12 12.28 -4.29
CA ASN A 166 0.08 11.99 -3.49
C ASN A 166 0.47 10.50 -3.49
N TYR A 167 0.35 9.84 -4.64
CA TYR A 167 0.87 8.50 -4.83
C TYR A 167 2.41 8.50 -4.71
N PRO A 168 3.04 7.49 -4.08
CA PRO A 168 4.50 7.37 -4.03
C PRO A 168 5.09 7.19 -5.43
N THR A 169 5.83 8.19 -5.91
CA THR A 169 6.68 8.06 -7.10
C THR A 169 8.12 7.91 -6.63
N VAL A 170 8.77 6.83 -7.05
CA VAL A 170 10.23 6.63 -6.91
C VAL A 170 10.97 7.31 -8.05
#